data_AF-G9ZL44-F1
#
_entry.id   AF-G9ZL44-F1
#
_cell.length_a   1.000
_cell.length_b   1.000
_cell.length_c   1.000
_cell.angle_alpha   90.00
_cell.angle_beta   90.00
_cell.angle_gamma   90.00
#
_symmetry.space_group_name_H-M   'P 1'
#
loop_
_entity.id
_entity.type
_entity.pdbx_description
1 polymer ?
#
loop_
_entity_poly.entity_id
_entity_poly.type
_entity_poly.pdbx_seq_one_letter_code
_entity_poly.pdbx_strand_id
1 'polypeptide(L)'
;MRSRSLDFLITTTILERGVTFPGIDVLVLKADDRIFSSAALVQIAGRVGRNTERPGGQVLLYCSTRSSSVKACDRQIKQMNQKARQLS
;
A
#
# COMPACT_ATOMS: atom_id res chain seq x y z
N MET A 1 -11.24 7.52 -10.46
CA MET A 1 -12.12 6.94 -9.43
C MET A 1 -13.16 7.87 -8.83
N ARG A 2 -12.97 9.20 -8.69
CA ARG A 2 -13.99 10.08 -8.06
C ARG A 2 -15.30 10.23 -8.83
N SER A 3 -15.26 10.11 -10.15
CA SER A 3 -16.40 9.98 -11.07
C SER A 3 -16.73 8.52 -11.43
N ARG A 4 -16.11 7.53 -10.76
CA ARG A 4 -16.10 6.09 -11.12
C ARG A 4 -15.61 5.75 -12.55
N SER A 5 -15.10 6.70 -13.33
CA SER A 5 -14.71 6.51 -14.73
C SER A 5 -13.24 6.12 -14.97
N LEU A 6 -12.51 5.72 -13.93
CA LEU A 6 -11.07 5.47 -14.00
C LEU A 6 -10.78 4.25 -13.11
N ASP A 7 -10.41 3.16 -13.77
CA ASP A 7 -10.20 1.84 -13.14
C ASP A 7 -8.81 1.70 -12.51
N PHE A 8 -7.81 2.39 -13.07
CA PHE A 8 -6.42 2.32 -12.63
C PHE A 8 -5.77 3.70 -12.60
N LEU A 9 -4.84 3.87 -11.65
CA LEU A 9 -3.92 5.00 -11.61
C LEU A 9 -2.50 4.43 -11.57
N ILE A 10 -1.71 4.76 -12.59
CA ILE A 10 -0.29 4.40 -12.65
C ILE A 10 0.51 5.63 -12.24
N THR A 11 1.43 5.45 -11.30
CA THR A 11 2.25 6.52 -10.75
C THR A 11 3.65 5.99 -10.46
N THR A 12 4.61 6.90 -10.37
CA THR A 12 5.94 6.61 -9.84
C THR A 12 5.95 6.69 -8.30
N THR A 13 7.13 6.56 -7.70
CA THR A 13 7.44 6.29 -6.28
C THR A 13 6.52 6.94 -5.24
N ILE A 14 6.03 8.16 -5.45
CA ILE A 14 5.17 8.89 -4.52
C ILE A 14 4.04 9.58 -5.30
N LEU A 15 2.80 9.42 -4.83
CA LEU A 15 1.66 10.23 -5.29
C LEU A 15 1.69 11.61 -4.65
N GLU A 16 1.25 12.62 -5.41
CA GLU A 16 1.13 14.00 -4.95
C GLU A 16 0.36 14.10 -3.63
N ARG A 17 0.78 15.02 -2.76
CA ARG A 17 0.12 15.23 -1.46
C ARG A 17 -1.31 15.76 -1.71
N GLY A 18 -2.26 15.31 -0.89
CA GLY A 18 -3.64 15.83 -0.93
C GLY A 18 -4.65 14.97 -1.72
N VAL A 19 -4.23 13.88 -2.37
CA VAL A 19 -5.18 12.95 -3.03
C VAL A 19 -5.52 11.76 -2.14
N THR A 20 -6.82 11.54 -1.93
CA THR A 20 -7.38 10.34 -1.30
C THR A 20 -8.33 9.68 -2.29
N PHE A 21 -8.05 8.42 -2.61
CA PHE A 21 -8.88 7.57 -3.45
C PHE A 21 -9.58 6.55 -2.55
N PRO A 22 -10.92 6.57 -2.45
CA PRO A 22 -11.63 5.63 -1.61
C PRO A 22 -11.60 4.22 -2.24
N GLY A 23 -11.35 3.21 -1.41
CA GLY A 23 -11.54 1.80 -1.78
C GLY A 23 -10.61 1.28 -2.87
N ILE A 24 -9.34 1.69 -2.87
CA ILE A 24 -8.34 1.19 -3.82
C ILE A 24 -7.56 -0.01 -3.29
N ASP A 25 -7.11 -0.84 -4.23
CA ASP A 25 -6.06 -1.83 -4.03
C ASP A 25 -4.74 -1.28 -4.61
N VAL A 26 -3.60 -1.78 -4.14
CA VAL A 26 -2.27 -1.25 -4.52
C VAL A 26 -1.37 -2.38 -5.02
N LEU A 27 -0.70 -2.13 -6.16
CA LEU A 27 0.38 -2.94 -6.70
C LEU A 27 1.66 -2.11 -6.77
N VAL A 28 2.75 -2.60 -6.17
CA VAL A 28 4.08 -2.01 -6.31
C VAL A 28 4.94 -2.93 -7.17
N LEU A 29 5.34 -2.42 -8.34
CA LEU A 29 6.25 -3.13 -9.25
C LEU A 29 7.70 -2.94 -8.82
N LYS A 30 8.49 -4.01 -8.90
CA LYS A 30 9.91 -4.04 -8.47
C LYS A 30 10.08 -3.55 -7.02
N ALA A 31 9.21 -4.02 -6.13
CA ALA A 31 9.25 -3.57 -4.73
C ALA A 31 10.54 -3.99 -3.98
N ASP A 32 11.37 -4.86 -4.58
CA ASP A 32 12.70 -5.23 -4.11
C ASP A 32 13.84 -4.33 -4.62
N ASP A 33 13.55 -3.35 -5.47
CA ASP A 33 14.53 -2.35 -5.92
C ASP A 33 14.98 -1.47 -4.75
N ARG A 34 16.26 -1.06 -4.77
CA ARG A 34 16.91 -0.26 -3.73
C ARG A 34 16.30 1.13 -3.57
N ILE A 35 15.59 1.63 -4.58
CA ILE A 35 14.82 2.88 -4.49
C ILE A 35 13.74 2.80 -3.41
N PHE A 36 13.23 1.61 -3.09
CA PHE A 36 12.21 1.41 -2.08
C PHE A 36 12.79 1.02 -0.73
N SER A 37 12.67 1.93 0.23
CA SER A 37 12.84 1.60 1.64
C SER A 37 11.59 0.89 2.20
N SER A 38 11.75 0.15 3.30
CA SER A 38 10.60 -0.42 4.03
C SER A 38 9.56 0.65 4.40
N ALA A 39 10.02 1.83 4.82
CA ALA A 39 9.13 2.93 5.18
C ALA A 39 8.33 3.45 3.98
N ALA A 40 8.97 3.58 2.82
CA ALA A 40 8.31 3.98 1.57
C ALA A 40 7.23 2.95 1.17
N LEU A 41 7.54 1.66 1.21
CA LEU A 41 6.58 0.60 0.90
C LEU A 41 5.37 0.61 1.86
N VAL A 42 5.60 0.83 3.16
CA VAL A 42 4.53 0.95 4.16
C VAL A 42 3.65 2.17 3.90
N GLN A 43 4.24 3.31 3.52
CA GLN A 43 3.47 4.51 3.16
C GLN A 43 2.61 4.31 1.91
N ILE A 44 3.14 3.62 0.91
CA ILE A 44 2.41 3.25 -0.30
C ILE A 44 1.25 2.30 0.06
N ALA A 45 1.52 1.27 0.85
CA ALA A 45 0.52 0.32 1.33
C ALA A 45 -0.60 0.98 2.15
N GLY A 46 -0.27 2.00 2.96
CA GLY A 46 -1.22 2.79 3.75
C GLY A 46 -2.19 3.67 2.94
N ARG A 47 -2.15 3.58 1.60
CA ARG A 47 -3.20 4.12 0.72
C ARG A 47 -4.42 3.20 0.63
N VAL A 48 -4.27 1.92 0.97
CA VAL A 48 -5.38 0.94 1.06
C VAL A 48 -6.14 1.11 2.37
N GLY A 49 -7.44 0.78 2.37
CA GLY A 49 -8.27 0.76 3.59
C GLY A 49 -8.65 2.14 4.14
N ARG A 50 -8.47 3.22 3.37
CA ARG A 50 -8.84 4.59 3.80
C ARG A 50 -10.32 4.93 3.66
N ASN A 51 -11.14 4.00 3.17
CA ASN A 51 -12.58 4.15 3.09
C ASN A 51 -13.22 3.43 4.27
N THR A 52 -14.02 4.11 5.08
CA THR A 52 -14.72 3.50 6.23
C THR A 52 -15.67 2.39 5.80
N GLU A 53 -16.30 2.53 4.63
CA GLU A 53 -17.19 1.51 4.03
C GLU A 53 -16.41 0.31 3.45
N ARG A 54 -15.10 0.48 3.19
CA ARG A 54 -14.20 -0.58 2.69
C ARG A 54 -12.86 -0.47 3.42
N PRO A 55 -12.79 -0.87 4.71
CA PRO A 55 -11.62 -0.67 5.57
C PRO A 55 -10.46 -1.62 5.22
N GLY A 56 -10.71 -2.62 4.37
CA GLY A 56 -9.70 -3.53 3.83
C GLY A 56 -9.36 -3.27 2.37
N GLY A 57 -8.49 -4.12 1.84
CA GLY A 57 -8.07 -4.14 0.44
C GLY A 57 -6.78 -4.93 0.29
N GLN A 58 -6.27 -5.00 -0.93
CA GLN A 58 -5.09 -5.77 -1.28
C GLN A 58 -3.88 -4.85 -1.49
N VAL A 59 -2.73 -5.30 -0.98
CA VAL A 59 -1.42 -4.74 -1.26
C VAL A 59 -0.57 -5.85 -1.85
N LEU A 60 -0.18 -5.70 -3.11
CA LEU A 60 0.68 -6.66 -3.82
C LEU A 60 2.06 -6.03 -4.05
N LEU A 61 3.08 -6.65 -3.46
CA LEU A 61 4.49 -6.28 -3.67
C LEU A 61 5.10 -7.24 -4.69
N TYR A 62 5.22 -6.79 -5.94
CA TYR A 62 5.78 -7.61 -7.01
C TYR A 62 7.30 -7.46 -7.04
N CYS A 63 8.00 -8.56 -6.81
CA CYS A 63 9.45 -8.59 -6.60
C CYS A 63 10.09 -9.78 -7.31
N SER A 64 11.34 -9.65 -7.74
CA SER A 64 12.14 -10.80 -8.18
C SER A 64 12.70 -11.57 -6.99
N THR A 65 12.99 -10.87 -5.89
CA THR A 65 13.49 -11.44 -4.63
C THR A 65 12.78 -10.84 -3.42
N ARG A 66 12.68 -11.57 -2.31
CA ARG A 66 12.18 -11.01 -1.04
C ARG A 66 13.32 -10.29 -0.31
N SER A 67 13.58 -9.05 -0.71
CA SER A 67 14.58 -8.18 -0.08
C SER A 67 14.29 -7.94 1.41
N SER A 68 15.29 -7.48 2.16
CA SER A 68 15.14 -7.11 3.57
C SER A 68 14.06 -6.02 3.76
N SER A 69 14.01 -5.02 2.87
CA SER A 69 12.99 -3.96 2.86
C SER A 69 11.58 -4.53 2.70
N VAL A 70 11.38 -5.44 1.74
CA VAL A 70 10.07 -6.08 1.50
C VAL A 70 9.64 -6.91 2.70
N LYS A 71 10.56 -7.70 3.28
CA LYS A 71 10.29 -8.51 4.49
C LYS A 71 9.95 -7.62 5.69
N ALA A 72 10.65 -6.51 5.87
CA ALA A 72 10.38 -5.57 6.95
C ALA A 72 9.01 -4.89 6.78
N CYS A 73 8.66 -4.48 5.56
CA CYS A 73 7.36 -3.91 5.22
C CYS A 73 6.22 -4.89 5.51
N ASP A 74 6.32 -6.14 5.04
CA ASP A 74 5.31 -7.18 5.27
C ASP A 74 5.07 -7.41 6.77
N ARG A 75 6.15 -7.51 7.56
CA ARG A 75 6.04 -7.64 9.02
C ARG A 75 5.34 -6.45 9.66
N GLN A 76 5.72 -5.22 9.27
CA GLN A 76 5.15 -4.01 9.84
C GLN A 76 3.66 -3.87 9.53
N ILE A 77 3.24 -4.12 8.29
CA ILE A 77 1.82 -4.10 7.89
C ILE A 77 1.02 -5.13 8.70
N LYS A 78 1.53 -6.37 8.81
CA LYS A 78 0.86 -7.43 9.58
C LYS A 78 0.70 -7.07 11.05
N GLN A 79 1.74 -6.52 11.67
CA GLN A 79 1.69 -6.05 13.06
C GLN A 79 0.68 -4.91 13.25
N MET A 80 0.65 -3.93 12.36
CA MET A 80 -0.31 -2.82 12.42
C MET A 80 -1.74 -3.33 12.26
N ASN A 81 -1.99 -4.23 11.31
CA ASN A 81 -3.31 -4.83 11.10
C ASN A 81 -3.74 -5.69 12.30
N GLN A 82 -2.81 -6.38 12.95
CA GLN A 82 -3.10 -7.12 14.18
C GLN A 82 -3.49 -6.18 15.33
N LYS A 83 -2.74 -5.11 15.54
CA LYS A 83 -3.06 -4.09 16.55
C LYS A 83 -4.42 -3.46 16.29
N ALA A 84 -4.73 -3.12 15.04
CA ALA A 84 -6.03 -2.56 14.67
C ALA A 84 -7.17 -3.51 15.08
N ARG A 85 -7.05 -4.82 14.81
CA ARG A 85 -8.05 -5.83 15.21
C ARG A 85 -8.20 -6.01 16.72
N GLN A 86 -7.18 -5.69 17.51
CA GLN A 86 -7.25 -5.77 18.98
C GLN A 86 -7.90 -4.53 19.60
N LEU A 87 -7.93 -3.42 18.85
CA LEU A 87 -8.49 -2.13 19.26
C LEU A 87 -9.90 -1.90 18.70
N SER A 88 -10.41 -2.82 17.87
CA SER A 88 -11.75 -2.79 17.27
C SER A 88 -12.70 -3.67 18.06
#